data_AF-A0AA39P963-F1
#
_entry.id   AF-A0AA39P963-F1
#
_cell.length_a   1.000
_cell.length_b   1.000
_cell.length_c   1.000
_cell.angle_alpha   90.00
_cell.angle_beta   90.00
_cell.angle_gamma   90.00
#
_symmetry.space_group_name_H-M   'P 1'
#
loop_
_entity.id
_entity.type
_entity.pdbx_description
1 polymer ?
#
loop_
_entity_poly.entity_id
_entity_poly.type
_entity_poly.pdbx_seq_one_letter_code
_entity_poly.pdbx_strand_id
1 'polypeptide(L)'
;MLERFAYHLATAALTILDGPFWVYNKLFHQAPIRFPDSDTWTDEEIIRVVESAPYLEGSDDKLVQISEDTVVILGRDWDSTTSEALIIDLVRKQTRVAVPHMRRAIHHVHPEGNGLIVMDLARDNQQLRMAWPSLFLWGKLTVILTMRLYLRQLRCVQYSSYNHIPGPLGATPLPCNGLQFGFDEKGPFPTISALETYFRQQHANAEYSASRGWSPSPNCKPLDHSAFISLVFTYNDLNMRNLLLDKDGVLWVVDWGWAGLYPPWFEFLGMRYASQKDKNPESWQECIKYMAEPAVEVEEWMKRIGYDYIDLP
;
A
#
# COMPACT_ATOMS: atom_id res chain seq x y z
N MET A 1 -4.88 -9.63 29.81
CA MET A 1 -4.56 -8.51 30.74
C MET A 1 -3.33 -7.72 30.28
N LEU A 2 -2.22 -8.38 29.90
CA LEU A 2 -1.04 -7.71 29.31
C LEU A 2 -1.31 -7.04 27.95
N GLU A 3 -2.09 -7.65 27.06
CA GLU A 3 -2.47 -7.03 25.78
C GLU A 3 -3.31 -5.76 25.97
N ARG A 4 -4.21 -5.75 26.97
CA ARG A 4 -4.95 -4.54 27.39
C ARG A 4 -4.04 -3.45 27.97
N PHE A 5 -2.92 -3.82 28.58
CA PHE A 5 -1.95 -2.85 29.09
C PHE A 5 -1.10 -2.25 27.96
N ALA A 6 -0.61 -3.07 27.03
CA ALA A 6 0.04 -2.60 25.80
C ALA A 6 -0.90 -1.74 24.95
N TYR A 7 -2.19 -2.08 24.91
CA TYR A 7 -3.28 -1.31 24.31
C TYR A 7 -3.39 0.10 24.92
N HIS A 8 -3.45 0.22 26.25
CA HIS A 8 -3.51 1.53 26.91
C HIS A 8 -2.23 2.33 26.73
N LEU A 9 -1.08 1.66 26.71
CA LEU A 9 0.22 2.29 26.45
C LEU A 9 0.32 2.79 25.01
N ALA A 10 -0.21 2.05 24.04
CA ALA A 10 -0.33 2.50 22.66
C ALA A 10 -1.22 3.74 22.60
N THR A 11 -2.44 3.71 23.14
CA THR A 11 -3.34 4.87 23.16
C THR A 11 -2.71 6.10 23.86
N ALA A 12 -1.97 5.90 24.93
CA ALA A 12 -1.25 6.95 25.65
C ALA A 12 -0.03 7.49 24.88
N ALA A 13 0.76 6.61 24.25
CA ALA A 13 1.85 7.01 23.36
C ALA A 13 1.32 7.75 22.13
N LEU A 14 0.17 7.32 21.60
CA LEU A 14 -0.53 7.91 20.46
C LEU A 14 -1.01 9.34 20.74
N THR A 15 -1.51 9.61 21.95
CA THR A 15 -1.87 10.98 22.39
C THR A 15 -0.66 11.89 22.53
N ILE A 16 0.53 11.33 22.82
CA ILE A 16 1.81 12.07 22.83
C ILE A 16 2.34 12.26 21.39
N LEU A 17 2.15 11.26 20.51
CA LEU A 17 2.54 11.25 19.10
C LEU A 17 1.65 12.13 18.19
N ASP A 18 0.55 12.69 18.73
CA ASP A 18 -0.25 13.73 18.06
C ASP A 18 0.42 15.13 18.11
N GLY A 19 1.62 15.24 18.71
CA GLY A 19 2.50 16.40 18.62
C GLY A 19 3.31 16.49 17.30
N PRO A 20 4.20 17.50 17.17
CA PRO A 20 4.96 17.72 15.95
C PRO A 20 5.93 16.57 15.63
N PHE A 21 5.87 16.06 14.39
CA PHE A 21 6.54 14.84 13.91
C PHE A 21 8.08 14.82 14.11
N TRP A 22 8.74 15.98 14.20
CA TRP A 22 10.20 16.11 14.33
C TRP A 22 10.78 15.62 15.67
N VAL A 23 9.95 15.37 16.69
CA VAL A 23 10.40 14.94 18.02
C VAL A 23 10.96 13.50 18.01
N TYR A 24 10.61 12.69 17.01
CA TYR A 24 10.89 11.24 17.01
C TYR A 24 12.10 10.82 16.15
N ASN A 25 13.07 11.71 16.00
CA ASN A 25 14.29 11.49 15.21
C ASN A 25 15.09 10.24 15.62
N LYS A 26 14.86 9.68 16.82
CA LYS A 26 15.48 8.45 17.32
C LYS A 26 14.83 7.14 16.85
N LEU A 27 13.65 7.18 16.24
CA LEU A 27 12.98 5.97 15.72
C LEU A 27 13.32 5.65 14.26
N PHE A 28 14.03 6.54 13.57
CA PHE A 28 14.28 6.43 12.14
C PHE A 28 15.77 6.33 11.87
N HIS A 29 16.24 5.12 11.55
CA HIS A 29 17.52 4.93 10.87
C HIS A 29 17.29 5.13 9.38
N GLN A 30 18.00 6.08 8.78
CA GLN A 30 18.09 6.17 7.33
C GLN A 30 19.06 5.10 6.84
N ALA A 31 18.62 4.31 5.86
CA ALA A 31 19.47 3.30 5.25
C ALA A 31 20.69 3.97 4.60
N PRO A 32 21.89 3.37 4.72
CA PRO A 32 23.11 3.91 4.12
C PRO A 32 22.99 3.93 2.59
N ILE A 33 23.46 5.03 1.97
CA ILE A 33 23.54 5.15 0.51
C ILE A 33 24.72 4.29 0.04
N ARG A 34 24.45 3.33 -0.85
CA ARG A 34 25.46 2.58 -1.59
C ARG A 34 25.30 2.85 -3.08
N PHE A 35 26.41 2.90 -3.80
CA PHE A 35 26.46 3.00 -5.26
C PHE A 35 26.96 1.67 -5.81
N PRO A 36 26.08 0.85 -6.39
CA PRO A 36 26.51 -0.44 -6.91
C PRO A 36 26.96 -0.39 -8.34
N ASP A 37 27.66 -1.45 -8.73
CA ASP A 37 28.18 -1.62 -10.07
C ASP A 37 27.08 -1.64 -11.14
N SER A 38 25.87 -2.08 -10.80
CA SER A 38 24.71 -2.06 -11.70
C SER A 38 24.32 -0.65 -12.15
N ASP A 39 24.70 0.40 -11.42
CA ASP A 39 24.43 1.78 -11.82
C ASP A 39 25.23 2.20 -13.06
N THR A 40 26.36 1.54 -13.35
CA THR A 40 27.13 1.80 -14.56
C THR A 40 26.62 1.05 -15.79
N TRP A 41 25.65 0.14 -15.62
CA TRP A 41 25.15 -0.68 -16.72
C TRP A 41 24.20 0.12 -17.62
N THR A 42 24.20 -0.17 -18.92
CA THR A 42 23.18 0.34 -19.85
C THR A 42 21.86 -0.41 -19.67
N ASP A 43 20.78 0.15 -20.20
CA ASP A 43 19.47 -0.50 -20.14
C ASP A 43 19.49 -1.85 -20.89
N GLU A 44 20.23 -1.96 -21.99
CA GLU A 44 20.43 -3.22 -22.73
C GLU A 44 21.25 -4.26 -21.96
N GLU A 45 22.18 -3.83 -21.10
CA GLU A 45 22.91 -4.75 -20.21
C GLU A 45 21.98 -5.28 -19.11
N ILE A 46 21.18 -4.41 -18.50
CA ILE A 46 20.19 -4.80 -17.50
C ILE A 46 19.17 -5.78 -18.10
N ILE A 47 18.61 -5.46 -19.27
CA ILE A 47 17.65 -6.32 -19.97
C ILE A 47 18.25 -7.71 -20.23
N ARG A 48 19.49 -7.79 -20.74
CA ARG A 48 20.17 -9.07 -21.00
C ARG A 48 20.33 -9.92 -19.74
N VAL A 49 20.61 -9.30 -18.60
CA VAL A 49 20.70 -10.02 -17.31
C VAL A 49 19.32 -10.47 -16.85
N VAL A 50 18.29 -9.61 -16.95
CA VAL A 50 16.91 -9.95 -16.59
C VAL A 50 16.39 -11.15 -17.40
N GLU A 51 16.64 -11.19 -18.71
CA GLU A 51 16.19 -12.29 -19.59
C GLU A 51 16.90 -13.62 -19.32
N SER A 52 18.06 -13.62 -18.65
CA SER A 52 18.88 -14.82 -18.44
C SER A 52 18.93 -15.30 -16.99
N ALA A 53 18.63 -14.42 -16.03
CA ALA A 53 18.64 -14.74 -14.61
C ALA A 53 17.33 -15.41 -14.16
N PRO A 54 17.38 -16.33 -13.18
CA PRO A 54 16.17 -16.90 -12.61
C PRO A 54 15.41 -15.86 -11.79
N TYR A 55 14.10 -16.06 -11.67
CA TYR A 55 13.30 -15.32 -10.70
C TYR A 55 13.75 -15.61 -9.28
N LEU A 56 13.59 -14.62 -8.41
CA LEU A 56 13.85 -14.75 -6.99
C LEU A 56 12.81 -15.69 -6.37
N GLU A 57 13.28 -16.66 -5.57
CA GLU A 57 12.39 -17.66 -4.98
C GLU A 57 11.33 -17.00 -4.09
N GLY A 58 10.05 -17.32 -4.33
CA GLY A 58 8.92 -16.78 -3.58
C GLY A 58 8.49 -15.36 -3.99
N SER A 59 8.91 -14.87 -5.16
CA SER A 59 8.49 -13.57 -5.70
C SER A 59 7.33 -13.61 -6.69
N ASP A 60 6.59 -14.72 -6.78
CA ASP A 60 5.54 -14.96 -7.79
C ASP A 60 6.00 -14.61 -9.22
N ASP A 61 7.26 -14.96 -9.57
CA ASP A 61 7.89 -14.71 -10.88
C ASP A 61 7.99 -13.23 -11.30
N LYS A 62 7.98 -12.30 -10.34
CA LYS A 62 8.07 -10.84 -10.61
C LYS A 62 9.40 -10.18 -10.29
N LEU A 63 10.30 -10.83 -9.56
CA LEU A 63 11.56 -10.23 -9.14
C LEU A 63 12.74 -10.98 -9.73
N VAL A 64 13.70 -10.25 -10.30
CA VAL A 64 14.97 -10.80 -10.76
C VAL A 64 16.11 -10.05 -10.09
N GLN A 65 16.96 -10.78 -9.36
CA GLN A 65 18.17 -10.19 -8.77
C GLN A 65 19.27 -10.11 -9.83
N ILE A 66 19.67 -8.88 -10.20
CA ILE A 66 20.63 -8.65 -11.30
C ILE A 66 22.06 -8.40 -10.80
N SER A 67 22.22 -8.03 -9.53
CA SER A 67 23.52 -7.88 -8.88
C SER A 67 23.39 -8.25 -7.39
N GLU A 68 24.49 -8.16 -6.66
CA GLU A 68 24.50 -8.44 -5.22
C GLU A 68 23.40 -7.63 -4.49
N ASP A 69 23.22 -6.35 -4.80
CA ASP A 69 22.35 -5.40 -4.08
C ASP A 69 21.25 -4.76 -4.95
N THR A 70 21.01 -5.28 -6.15
CA THR A 70 20.04 -4.71 -7.08
C THR A 70 19.06 -5.77 -7.55
N VAL A 71 17.77 -5.41 -7.51
CA VAL A 71 16.66 -6.23 -8.00
C VAL A 71 15.88 -5.47 -9.06
N VAL A 72 15.29 -6.22 -9.98
CA VAL A 72 14.39 -5.70 -11.01
C VAL A 72 13.00 -6.28 -10.77
N ILE A 73 11.99 -5.40 -10.71
CA ILE A 73 10.58 -5.77 -10.73
C ILE A 73 10.10 -5.78 -12.18
N LEU A 74 9.45 -6.86 -12.60
CA LEU A 74 8.72 -6.92 -13.86
C LEU A 74 7.33 -6.32 -13.67
N GLY A 75 7.10 -5.17 -14.30
CA GLY A 75 5.83 -4.45 -14.31
C GLY A 75 4.95 -4.93 -15.46
N ARG A 76 3.64 -5.05 -15.18
CA ARG A 76 2.63 -5.52 -16.15
C ARG A 76 2.54 -4.60 -17.37
N ASP A 77 2.49 -3.30 -17.12
CA ASP A 77 2.40 -2.27 -18.15
C ASP A 77 3.24 -1.05 -17.79
N TRP A 78 3.58 -0.24 -18.80
CA TRP A 78 4.49 0.89 -18.65
C TRP A 78 3.91 2.02 -17.82
N ASP A 79 2.59 2.23 -17.88
CA ASP A 79 1.93 3.29 -17.12
C ASP A 79 1.92 2.96 -15.62
N SER A 80 1.61 1.71 -15.26
CA SER A 80 1.72 1.23 -13.87
C SER A 80 3.17 1.23 -13.37
N THR A 81 4.11 0.80 -14.21
CA THR A 81 5.56 0.79 -13.90
C THR A 81 6.07 2.21 -13.59
N THR A 82 5.73 3.17 -14.43
CA THR A 82 6.16 4.57 -14.24
C THR A 82 5.45 5.23 -13.07
N SER A 83 4.18 4.91 -12.83
CA SER A 83 3.45 5.34 -11.63
C SER A 83 4.12 4.84 -10.35
N GLU A 84 4.42 3.53 -10.26
CA GLU A 84 5.08 2.94 -9.10
C GLU A 84 6.49 3.53 -8.87
N ALA A 85 7.29 3.65 -9.92
CA ALA A 85 8.62 4.22 -9.84
C ALA A 85 8.59 5.69 -9.34
N LEU A 86 7.65 6.49 -9.86
CA LEU A 86 7.41 7.86 -9.44
C LEU A 86 6.98 7.94 -7.98
N ILE A 87 6.09 7.05 -7.54
CA ILE A 87 5.62 6.96 -6.16
C ILE A 87 6.78 6.69 -5.20
N ILE A 88 7.61 5.68 -5.49
CA ILE A 88 8.74 5.30 -4.64
C ILE A 88 9.69 6.49 -4.47
N ASP A 89 10.02 7.18 -5.57
CA ASP A 89 10.87 8.38 -5.56
C ASP A 89 10.25 9.53 -4.74
N LEU A 90 8.95 9.79 -4.93
CA LEU A 90 8.23 10.86 -4.23
C LEU A 90 8.18 10.61 -2.72
N VAL A 91 7.83 9.39 -2.32
CA VAL A 91 7.77 8.97 -0.91
C VAL A 91 9.16 9.09 -0.28
N ARG A 92 10.20 8.61 -0.96
CA ARG A 92 11.58 8.70 -0.47
C ARG A 92 12.03 10.16 -0.29
N LYS A 93 11.65 11.06 -1.18
CA LYS A 93 12.03 12.49 -1.14
C LYS A 93 11.29 13.29 -0.06
N GLN A 94 10.02 12.97 0.19
CA GLN A 94 9.14 13.79 1.05
C GLN A 94 8.89 13.19 2.43
N THR A 95 9.28 11.93 2.65
CA THR A 95 9.00 11.21 3.89
C THR A 95 10.25 10.51 4.43
N ARG A 96 10.08 9.87 5.58
CA ARG A 96 11.04 8.95 6.20
C ARG A 96 10.53 7.51 6.17
N VAL A 97 9.55 7.21 5.33
CA VAL A 97 9.13 5.83 5.09
C VAL A 97 10.33 5.10 4.48
N ALA A 98 10.74 4.00 5.10
CA ALA A 98 11.81 3.18 4.55
C ALA A 98 11.29 2.45 3.30
N VAL A 99 11.73 2.91 2.14
CA VAL A 99 11.42 2.35 0.83
C VAL A 99 12.71 2.01 0.10
N PRO A 100 12.74 0.95 -0.73
CA PRO A 100 13.86 0.70 -1.64
C PRO A 100 14.17 1.95 -2.46
N HIS A 101 15.44 2.20 -2.74
CA HIS A 101 15.80 3.28 -3.65
C HIS A 101 15.47 2.85 -5.07
N MET A 102 14.49 3.51 -5.70
CA MET A 102 14.26 3.39 -7.14
C MET A 102 15.41 4.08 -7.87
N ARG A 103 16.01 3.36 -8.83
CA ARG A 103 17.18 3.84 -9.59
C ARG A 103 16.80 4.27 -10.98
N ARG A 104 16.07 3.42 -11.68
CA ARG A 104 15.58 3.68 -13.03
C ARG A 104 14.37 2.81 -13.36
N ALA A 105 13.52 3.30 -14.25
CA ALA A 105 12.49 2.53 -14.91
C ALA A 105 12.86 2.36 -16.38
N ILE A 106 12.73 1.15 -16.92
CA ILE A 106 13.12 0.80 -18.29
C ILE A 106 11.90 0.25 -19.02
N HIS A 107 11.62 0.78 -20.21
CA HIS A 107 10.59 0.24 -21.07
C HIS A 107 11.16 -0.93 -21.89
N HIS A 108 10.63 -2.13 -21.67
CA HIS A 108 11.11 -3.35 -22.33
C HIS A 108 9.97 -4.36 -22.42
N VAL A 109 9.69 -4.85 -23.63
CA VAL A 109 8.61 -5.82 -23.90
C VAL A 109 9.09 -7.23 -23.52
N HIS A 110 8.48 -7.78 -22.48
CA HIS A 110 8.70 -9.11 -21.92
C HIS A 110 7.36 -9.89 -21.91
N PRO A 111 7.34 -11.24 -21.89
CA PRO A 111 6.09 -12.00 -21.77
C PRO A 111 5.23 -11.61 -20.55
N GLU A 112 5.85 -11.18 -19.46
CA GLU A 112 5.18 -10.77 -18.21
C GLU A 112 4.68 -9.32 -18.21
N GLY A 113 5.07 -8.49 -19.19
CA GLY A 113 4.71 -7.08 -19.26
C GLY A 113 5.72 -6.23 -20.05
N ASN A 114 5.54 -4.90 -20.07
CA ASN A 114 6.39 -4.01 -20.86
C ASN A 114 7.21 -2.97 -20.04
N GLY A 115 7.33 -3.15 -18.73
CA GLY A 115 8.09 -2.26 -17.86
C GLY A 115 8.97 -2.99 -16.86
N LEU A 116 10.12 -2.40 -16.55
CA LEU A 116 11.06 -2.88 -15.54
C LEU A 116 11.34 -1.76 -14.53
N ILE A 117 11.31 -2.06 -13.24
CA ILE A 117 11.73 -1.14 -12.18
C ILE A 117 13.01 -1.67 -11.54
N VAL A 118 14.11 -0.94 -11.69
CA VAL A 118 15.41 -1.28 -11.09
C VAL A 118 15.53 -0.56 -9.75
N MET A 119 15.79 -1.31 -8.69
CA MET A 119 15.85 -0.77 -7.33
C MET A 119 16.81 -1.53 -6.42
N ASP A 120 17.08 -0.95 -5.25
CA ASP A 120 17.85 -1.60 -4.19
C ASP A 120 17.19 -2.92 -3.74
N LEU A 121 18.00 -3.96 -3.59
CA LEU A 121 17.60 -5.17 -2.89
C LEU A 121 17.63 -4.93 -1.39
N ALA A 122 16.47 -5.05 -0.74
CA ALA A 122 16.34 -4.96 0.71
C ALA A 122 16.81 -6.28 1.38
N ARG A 123 18.12 -6.40 1.62
CA ARG A 123 18.79 -7.63 2.10
C ARG A 123 18.60 -7.93 3.58
N ASP A 124 18.75 -9.20 3.92
CA ASP A 124 18.72 -9.72 5.30
C ASP A 124 17.42 -9.36 6.06
N ASN A 125 16.35 -9.13 5.30
CA ASN A 125 15.06 -8.76 5.83
C ASN A 125 14.14 -9.97 5.90
N GLN A 126 13.27 -9.98 6.90
CA GLN A 126 12.22 -10.97 7.03
C GLN A 126 10.86 -10.31 6.75
N GLN A 127 10.03 -10.93 5.90
CA GLN A 127 8.63 -10.51 5.74
C GLN A 127 7.94 -10.49 7.10
N LEU A 128 7.20 -9.42 7.39
CA LEU A 128 6.56 -9.22 8.69
C LEU A 128 5.60 -10.36 9.01
N ARG A 129 4.95 -10.97 8.02
CA ARG A 129 4.11 -12.17 8.23
C ARG A 129 4.85 -13.31 8.93
N MET A 130 6.14 -13.47 8.64
CA MET A 130 6.98 -14.52 9.21
C MET A 130 7.57 -14.11 10.56
N ALA A 131 7.91 -12.83 10.73
CA ALA A 131 8.46 -12.29 11.97
C ALA A 131 7.39 -12.09 13.07
N TRP A 132 6.17 -11.74 12.70
CA TRP A 132 5.12 -11.31 13.65
C TRP A 132 4.80 -12.31 14.77
N PRO A 133 4.73 -13.63 14.54
CA PRO A 133 4.50 -14.59 15.61
C PRO A 133 5.61 -14.62 16.67
N SER A 134 6.86 -14.32 16.29
CA SER A 134 8.01 -14.31 17.20
C SER A 134 8.27 -12.95 17.86
N LEU A 135 7.66 -11.87 17.35
CA LEU A 135 7.75 -10.56 17.98
C LEU A 135 7.09 -10.55 19.36
N PHE A 136 7.86 -10.12 20.36
CA PHE A 136 7.33 -9.79 21.69
C PHE A 136 6.46 -8.53 21.64
N LEU A 137 5.71 -8.28 22.72
CA LEU A 137 4.73 -7.19 22.79
C LEU A 137 5.29 -5.82 22.38
N TRP A 138 6.51 -5.48 22.81
CA TRP A 138 7.13 -4.22 22.41
C TRP A 138 7.50 -4.17 20.94
N GLY A 139 7.96 -5.28 20.35
CA GLY A 139 8.25 -5.34 18.91
C GLY A 139 6.99 -5.09 18.07
N LYS A 140 5.88 -5.73 18.44
CA LYS A 140 4.57 -5.47 17.81
C LYS A 140 4.12 -4.03 17.99
N LEU A 141 4.29 -3.47 19.20
CA LEU A 141 3.99 -2.06 19.47
C LEU A 141 4.82 -1.12 18.60
N THR A 142 6.13 -1.34 18.48
CA THR A 142 7.01 -0.55 17.62
C THR A 142 6.53 -0.59 16.17
N VAL A 143 6.19 -1.77 15.63
CA VAL A 143 5.63 -1.89 14.28
C VAL A 143 4.35 -1.06 14.14
N ILE A 144 3.41 -1.18 15.09
CA ILE A 144 2.14 -0.42 15.06
C ILE A 144 2.39 1.10 15.04
N LEU A 145 3.29 1.58 15.89
CA LEU A 145 3.61 3.00 15.98
C LEU A 145 4.34 3.50 14.72
N THR A 146 5.31 2.73 14.21
CA THR A 146 6.01 3.04 12.96
C THR A 146 5.03 3.12 11.79
N MET A 147 4.11 2.16 11.68
CA MET A 147 3.09 2.13 10.64
C MET A 147 2.18 3.36 10.70
N ARG A 148 1.72 3.74 11.89
CA ARG A 148 0.93 4.98 12.04
C ARG A 148 1.72 6.21 11.59
N LEU A 149 2.99 6.30 11.98
CA LEU A 149 3.85 7.41 11.59
C LEU A 149 4.10 7.44 10.08
N TYR A 150 4.25 6.30 9.43
CA TYR A 150 4.34 6.19 7.98
C TYR A 150 3.06 6.69 7.31
N LEU A 151 1.89 6.18 7.72
CA LEU A 151 0.61 6.58 7.14
C LEU A 151 0.33 8.09 7.31
N ARG A 152 0.74 8.69 8.43
CA ARG A 152 0.66 10.14 8.62
C ARG A 152 1.56 10.91 7.64
N GLN A 153 2.78 10.44 7.43
CA GLN A 153 3.70 11.06 6.48
C GLN A 153 3.19 10.93 5.05
N LEU A 154 2.68 9.76 4.68
CA LEU A 154 2.10 9.52 3.35
C LEU A 154 1.01 10.53 3.06
N ARG A 155 0.07 10.76 3.99
CA ARG A 155 -1.00 11.75 3.80
C ARG A 155 -0.53 13.18 3.57
N CYS A 156 0.70 13.50 3.97
CA CYS A 156 1.31 14.81 3.73
C CYS A 156 2.04 14.90 2.38
N VAL A 157 2.27 13.78 1.68
CA VAL A 157 2.93 13.75 0.37
C VAL A 157 2.15 14.57 -0.64
N GLN A 158 2.85 15.48 -1.30
CA GLN A 158 2.31 16.34 -2.35
C GLN A 158 2.85 15.85 -3.70
N TYR A 159 1.96 15.49 -4.63
CA TYR A 159 2.37 15.11 -5.98
C TYR A 159 2.39 16.31 -6.93
N SER A 160 1.34 17.14 -6.89
CA SER A 160 1.26 18.37 -7.68
C SER A 160 0.61 19.48 -6.86
N SER A 161 0.52 20.70 -7.43
CA SER A 161 -0.15 21.83 -6.77
C SER A 161 -1.60 21.51 -6.38
N TYR A 162 -2.19 20.46 -6.94
CA TYR A 162 -3.58 20.08 -6.78
C TYR A 162 -3.74 18.55 -6.83
N ASN A 163 -3.70 17.88 -5.67
CA ASN A 163 -4.01 16.43 -5.52
C ASN A 163 -5.52 16.17 -5.75
N HIS A 164 -6.01 16.35 -6.99
CA HIS A 164 -7.45 16.29 -7.32
C HIS A 164 -7.85 15.15 -8.26
N ILE A 165 -6.88 14.43 -8.81
CA ILE A 165 -7.14 13.29 -9.69
C ILE A 165 -7.00 12.02 -8.84
N PRO A 166 -8.10 11.27 -8.64
CA PRO A 166 -8.03 10.01 -7.93
C PRO A 166 -7.35 8.93 -8.76
N GLY A 167 -6.64 8.03 -8.08
CA GLY A 167 -5.97 6.90 -8.71
C GLY A 167 -4.44 6.93 -8.59
N PRO A 168 -3.76 6.01 -9.31
CA PRO A 168 -2.31 6.00 -9.42
C PRO A 168 -1.76 7.30 -10.02
N LEU A 169 -0.49 7.60 -9.75
CA LEU A 169 0.14 8.82 -10.23
C LEU A 169 0.57 8.67 -11.69
N GLY A 170 0.19 9.61 -12.55
CA GLY A 170 0.56 9.55 -13.96
C GLY A 170 0.35 10.87 -14.66
N ALA A 171 0.75 10.91 -15.94
CA ALA A 171 0.46 12.04 -16.83
C ALA A 171 -1.03 12.14 -17.17
N THR A 172 -1.72 11.00 -17.19
CA THR A 172 -3.16 10.87 -17.40
C THR A 172 -3.79 10.05 -16.27
N PRO A 173 -5.11 10.16 -16.03
CA PRO A 173 -5.81 9.27 -15.12
C PRO A 173 -5.62 7.79 -15.49
N LEU A 174 -5.24 6.95 -14.52
CA LEU A 174 -4.95 5.53 -14.71
C LEU A 174 -6.01 4.62 -14.05
N PRO A 175 -6.19 3.38 -14.53
CA PRO A 175 -7.01 2.38 -13.85
C PRO A 175 -6.58 2.20 -12.39
N CYS A 176 -7.56 2.15 -11.50
CA CYS A 176 -7.36 2.06 -10.07
C CYS A 176 -7.47 0.60 -9.62
N ASN A 177 -6.43 0.12 -8.93
CA ASN A 177 -6.42 -1.16 -8.24
C ASN A 177 -6.70 -0.96 -6.74
N GLY A 178 -7.35 -1.94 -6.11
CA GLY A 178 -7.65 -1.91 -4.69
C GLY A 178 -8.86 -2.76 -4.35
N LEU A 179 -8.84 -3.45 -3.21
CA LEU A 179 -9.94 -4.32 -2.78
C LEU A 179 -11.25 -3.55 -2.52
N GLN A 180 -11.20 -2.23 -2.36
CA GLN A 180 -12.36 -1.35 -2.30
C GLN A 180 -13.13 -1.30 -3.64
N PHE A 181 -12.48 -1.70 -4.74
CA PHE A 181 -13.04 -1.78 -6.08
C PHE A 181 -13.42 -3.21 -6.51
N GLY A 182 -13.10 -4.21 -5.69
CA GLY A 182 -13.19 -5.63 -6.03
C GLY A 182 -11.84 -6.20 -6.47
N PHE A 183 -11.86 -7.28 -7.25
CA PHE A 183 -10.64 -7.93 -7.75
C PHE A 183 -10.13 -7.35 -9.08
N ASP A 184 -10.99 -6.71 -9.87
CA ASP A 184 -10.59 -6.08 -11.13
C ASP A 184 -10.43 -4.57 -10.96
N GLU A 185 -9.51 -4.01 -11.72
CA GLU A 185 -9.32 -2.57 -11.84
C GLU A 185 -10.60 -1.83 -12.24
N LYS A 186 -10.69 -0.56 -11.82
CA LYS A 186 -11.83 0.33 -12.10
C LYS A 186 -11.35 1.70 -12.52
N GLY A 187 -12.25 2.48 -13.11
CA GLY A 187 -11.89 3.77 -13.70
C GLY A 187 -11.31 3.61 -15.11
N PRO A 188 -10.36 4.46 -15.54
CA PRO A 188 -9.77 5.57 -14.79
C PRO A 188 -10.80 6.63 -14.36
N PHE A 189 -10.53 7.32 -13.26
CA PHE A 189 -11.43 8.35 -12.72
C PHE A 189 -10.83 9.75 -12.95
N PRO A 190 -11.29 10.52 -13.94
CA PRO A 190 -10.68 11.81 -14.26
C PRO A 190 -10.94 12.89 -13.20
N THR A 191 -11.91 12.67 -12.30
CA THR A 191 -12.27 13.61 -11.23
C THR A 191 -12.76 12.89 -9.98
N ILE A 192 -12.71 13.57 -8.83
CA ILE A 192 -13.35 13.12 -7.58
C ILE A 192 -14.83 12.78 -7.80
N SER A 193 -15.55 13.59 -8.59
CA SER A 193 -16.98 13.36 -8.88
C SER A 193 -17.21 12.07 -9.68
N ALA A 194 -16.28 11.68 -10.58
CA ALA A 194 -16.36 10.41 -11.28
C ALA A 194 -16.18 9.22 -10.33
N LEU A 195 -15.24 9.31 -9.37
CA LEU A 195 -15.05 8.31 -8.33
C LEU A 195 -16.29 8.19 -7.42
N GLU A 196 -16.84 9.32 -6.98
CA GLU A 196 -18.08 9.36 -6.19
C GLU A 196 -19.24 8.73 -6.94
N THR A 197 -19.42 9.09 -8.22
CA THR A 197 -20.47 8.54 -9.09
C THR A 197 -20.37 7.03 -9.19
N TYR A 198 -19.16 6.49 -9.30
CA TYR A 198 -18.93 5.05 -9.30
C TYR A 198 -19.46 4.37 -8.03
N PHE A 199 -19.14 4.88 -6.83
CA PHE A 199 -19.65 4.29 -5.59
C PHE A 199 -21.15 4.50 -5.39
N ARG A 200 -21.72 5.61 -5.89
CA ARG A 200 -23.17 5.80 -5.96
C ARG A 200 -23.82 4.74 -6.87
N GLN A 201 -23.20 4.41 -7.99
CA GLN A 201 -23.68 3.35 -8.88
C GLN A 201 -23.59 1.97 -8.22
N GLN A 202 -22.53 1.67 -7.44
CA GLN A 202 -22.44 0.40 -6.71
C GLN A 202 -23.58 0.23 -5.70
N HIS A 203 -23.93 1.30 -4.98
CA HIS A 203 -25.11 1.29 -4.11
C HIS A 203 -26.40 1.04 -4.86
N ALA A 204 -26.62 1.74 -5.98
CA ALA A 204 -27.79 1.54 -6.83
C ALA A 204 -27.87 0.11 -7.41
N ASN A 205 -26.73 -0.49 -7.77
CA ASN A 205 -26.65 -1.88 -8.23
C ASN A 205 -27.02 -2.87 -7.12
N ALA A 206 -26.65 -2.59 -5.88
CA ALA A 206 -27.00 -3.41 -4.72
C ALA A 206 -28.51 -3.33 -4.41
N GLU A 207 -29.10 -2.13 -4.46
CA GLU A 207 -30.56 -1.94 -4.34
C GLU A 207 -31.32 -2.64 -5.49
N TYR A 208 -30.80 -2.54 -6.71
CA TYR A 208 -31.37 -3.23 -7.86
C TYR A 208 -31.33 -4.75 -7.68
N SER A 209 -30.17 -5.31 -7.29
CA SER A 209 -30.02 -6.75 -7.01
C SER A 209 -30.98 -7.23 -5.93
N ALA A 210 -31.18 -6.43 -4.87
CA ALA A 210 -32.14 -6.72 -3.82
C ALA A 210 -33.59 -6.70 -4.32
N SER A 211 -33.96 -5.73 -5.17
CA SER A 211 -35.29 -5.67 -5.79
C SER A 211 -35.60 -6.88 -6.67
N ARG A 212 -34.57 -7.56 -7.18
CA ARG A 212 -34.66 -8.79 -7.98
C ARG A 212 -34.64 -10.06 -7.12
N GLY A 213 -34.44 -9.94 -5.81
CA GLY A 213 -34.30 -11.06 -4.89
C GLY A 213 -32.97 -11.82 -5.04
N TRP A 214 -31.95 -11.20 -5.65
CA TRP A 214 -30.62 -11.81 -5.82
C TRP A 214 -29.71 -11.62 -4.61
N SER A 215 -29.98 -10.60 -3.79
CA SER A 215 -29.23 -10.29 -2.58
C SER A 215 -30.15 -9.69 -1.51
N PRO A 216 -29.75 -9.65 -0.23
CA PRO A 216 -30.43 -8.86 0.78
C PRO A 216 -30.46 -7.37 0.42
N SER A 217 -31.47 -6.62 0.90
CA SER A 217 -31.48 -5.16 0.78
C SER A 217 -30.30 -4.56 1.56
N PRO A 218 -29.54 -3.61 0.96
CA PRO A 218 -28.46 -2.91 1.67
C PRO A 218 -28.92 -2.21 2.94
N ASN A 219 -30.17 -1.71 2.94
CA ASN A 219 -30.81 -1.04 4.07
C ASN A 219 -29.91 0.05 4.68
N CYS A 220 -29.28 0.85 3.80
CA CYS A 220 -28.42 1.98 4.14
C CYS A 220 -28.53 3.05 3.05
N LYS A 221 -28.18 4.30 3.38
CA LYS A 221 -28.12 5.40 2.40
C LYS A 221 -26.81 5.35 1.61
N PRO A 222 -26.75 5.90 0.39
CA PRO A 222 -25.48 6.16 -0.29
C PRO A 222 -24.55 7.01 0.60
N LEU A 223 -23.23 6.84 0.42
CA LEU A 223 -22.24 7.68 1.09
C LEU A 223 -22.47 9.16 0.80
N ASP A 224 -22.20 10.00 1.80
CA ASP A 224 -22.23 11.45 1.65
C ASP A 224 -21.07 11.95 0.77
N HIS A 225 -21.24 13.11 0.12
CA HIS A 225 -20.17 13.74 -0.66
C HIS A 225 -18.91 14.01 0.18
N SER A 226 -19.06 14.24 1.49
CA SER A 226 -17.94 14.41 2.41
C SER A 226 -16.99 13.21 2.46
N ALA A 227 -17.45 12.01 2.08
CA ALA A 227 -16.61 10.81 2.00
C ALA A 227 -15.60 10.86 0.84
N PHE A 228 -15.73 11.81 -0.10
CA PHE A 228 -14.90 11.92 -1.31
C PHE A 228 -14.19 13.26 -1.45
N ILE A 229 -14.56 14.27 -0.66
CA ILE A 229 -14.17 15.68 -0.87
C ILE A 229 -12.66 15.94 -0.86
N SER A 230 -11.87 15.07 -0.23
CA SER A 230 -10.41 15.17 -0.18
C SER A 230 -9.77 13.86 -0.61
N LEU A 231 -8.69 13.96 -1.37
CA LEU A 231 -7.79 12.85 -1.65
C LEU A 231 -6.52 13.01 -0.83
N VAL A 232 -6.04 11.90 -0.29
CA VAL A 232 -4.74 11.78 0.36
C VAL A 232 -3.93 10.71 -0.35
N PHE A 233 -2.62 10.77 -0.23
CA PHE A 233 -1.78 9.68 -0.68
C PHE A 233 -2.06 8.44 0.18
N THR A 234 -2.46 7.34 -0.47
CA THR A 234 -2.68 6.04 0.17
C THR A 234 -1.81 4.99 -0.50
N TYR A 235 -1.43 3.97 0.26
CA TYR A 235 -0.69 2.82 -0.22
C TYR A 235 -1.63 1.72 -0.79
N ASN A 236 -2.83 1.57 -0.21
CA ASN A 236 -3.94 0.69 -0.62
C ASN A 236 -3.74 -0.83 -0.54
N ASP A 237 -2.53 -1.35 -0.57
CA ASP A 237 -2.26 -2.79 -0.37
C ASP A 237 -1.45 -3.06 0.91
N LEU A 238 -1.57 -2.22 1.94
CA LEU A 238 -0.60 -2.20 3.03
C LEU A 238 -0.82 -3.38 3.99
N ASN A 239 -0.05 -4.45 3.79
CA ASN A 239 -0.26 -5.72 4.47
C ASN A 239 1.08 -6.39 4.86
N MET A 240 1.02 -7.46 5.66
CA MET A 240 2.21 -8.10 6.25
C MET A 240 3.18 -8.74 5.24
N ARG A 241 2.75 -9.04 4.01
CA ARG A 241 3.60 -9.58 2.95
C ARG A 241 4.45 -8.50 2.26
N ASN A 242 3.99 -7.25 2.29
CA ASN A 242 4.67 -6.10 1.70
C ASN A 242 5.49 -5.29 2.72
N LEU A 243 5.61 -5.81 3.95
CA LEU A 243 6.40 -5.23 5.02
C LEU A 243 7.61 -6.12 5.30
N LEU A 244 8.81 -5.57 5.23
CA LEU A 244 10.04 -6.29 5.51
C LEU A 244 10.70 -5.70 6.75
N LEU A 245 10.94 -6.51 7.78
CA LEU A 245 11.63 -6.11 8.99
C LEU A 245 13.10 -6.52 8.88
N ASP A 246 14.00 -5.54 8.99
CA ASP A 246 15.44 -5.81 8.98
C ASP A 246 15.98 -6.12 10.40
N LYS A 247 17.24 -6.57 10.44
CA LYS A 247 17.94 -6.92 11.70
C LYS A 247 18.10 -5.75 12.68
N ASP A 248 18.06 -4.52 12.18
CA ASP A 248 18.21 -3.29 12.95
C ASP A 248 16.85 -2.75 13.42
N GLY A 249 15.75 -3.43 13.05
CA GLY A 249 14.38 -3.09 13.43
C GLY A 249 13.73 -2.04 12.52
N VAL A 250 14.30 -1.73 11.37
CA VAL A 250 13.68 -0.85 10.37
C VAL A 250 12.60 -1.64 9.64
N LEU A 251 11.42 -1.04 9.56
CA LEU A 251 10.29 -1.57 8.84
C LEU A 251 10.28 -0.97 7.43
N TRP A 252 10.67 -1.76 6.45
CA TRP A 252 10.65 -1.42 5.03
C TRP A 252 9.29 -1.71 4.41
N VAL A 253 8.87 -0.83 3.51
CA VAL A 253 7.62 -0.96 2.76
C VAL A 253 7.97 -1.12 1.27
N VAL A 254 7.58 -2.26 0.69
CA VAL A 254 7.86 -2.63 -0.71
C VAL A 254 6.55 -2.74 -1.51
N ASP A 255 6.60 -3.02 -2.81
CA ASP A 255 5.42 -3.24 -3.67
C ASP A 255 4.39 -2.08 -3.63
N TRP A 256 4.66 -1.02 -4.39
CA TRP A 256 3.86 0.21 -4.34
C TRP A 256 2.85 0.32 -5.49
N GLY A 257 2.62 -0.77 -6.22
CA GLY A 257 1.85 -0.77 -7.47
C GLY A 257 0.38 -0.36 -7.34
N TRP A 258 -0.19 -0.37 -6.13
CA TRP A 258 -1.60 0.02 -5.87
C TRP A 258 -1.73 1.40 -5.20
N ALA A 259 -0.62 2.05 -4.90
CA ALA A 259 -0.59 3.34 -4.24
C ALA A 259 -1.07 4.47 -5.18
N GLY A 260 -1.55 5.56 -4.58
CA GLY A 260 -2.04 6.71 -5.34
C GLY A 260 -2.82 7.69 -4.48
N LEU A 261 -3.61 8.55 -5.11
CA LEU A 261 -4.45 9.54 -4.43
C LEU A 261 -5.88 9.02 -4.31
N TYR A 262 -6.35 8.80 -3.07
CA TYR A 262 -7.67 8.23 -2.81
C TYR A 262 -8.32 8.88 -1.58
N PRO A 263 -9.64 8.75 -1.39
CA PRO A 263 -10.29 9.14 -0.16
C PRO A 263 -9.65 8.51 1.08
N PRO A 264 -9.55 9.20 2.23
CA PRO A 264 -8.82 8.71 3.40
C PRO A 264 -9.23 7.33 3.93
N TRP A 265 -10.49 6.94 3.72
CA TRP A 265 -11.01 5.65 4.15
C TRP A 265 -10.45 4.47 3.34
N PHE A 266 -9.89 4.71 2.15
CA PHE A 266 -9.29 3.66 1.33
C PHE A 266 -8.18 2.94 2.09
N GLU A 267 -7.28 3.66 2.76
CA GLU A 267 -6.16 3.03 3.46
C GLU A 267 -6.63 2.03 4.53
N PHE A 268 -7.56 2.45 5.38
CA PHE A 268 -8.09 1.59 6.45
C PHE A 268 -8.77 0.35 5.89
N LEU A 269 -9.64 0.51 4.88
CA LEU A 269 -10.32 -0.63 4.26
C LEU A 269 -9.35 -1.53 3.50
N GLY A 270 -8.36 -0.96 2.82
CA GLY A 270 -7.33 -1.73 2.10
C GLY A 270 -6.55 -2.63 3.04
N MET A 271 -6.09 -2.09 4.18
CA MET A 271 -5.43 -2.88 5.22
C MET A 271 -6.34 -3.98 5.78
N ARG A 272 -7.62 -3.67 6.04
CA ARG A 272 -8.60 -4.64 6.57
C ARG A 272 -8.85 -5.78 5.58
N TYR A 273 -9.16 -5.45 4.34
CA TYR A 273 -9.49 -6.42 3.29
C TYR A 273 -8.28 -7.26 2.90
N ALA A 274 -7.10 -6.65 2.76
CA ALA A 274 -5.87 -7.40 2.49
C ALA A 274 -5.57 -8.37 3.65
N SER A 275 -5.77 -7.92 4.89
CA SER A 275 -5.57 -8.77 6.06
C SER A 275 -6.55 -9.94 6.16
N GLN A 276 -7.80 -9.77 5.73
CA GLN A 276 -8.81 -10.83 5.68
C GLN A 276 -8.49 -11.81 4.55
N LYS A 277 -8.25 -11.31 3.34
CA LYS A 277 -7.85 -12.08 2.15
C LYS A 277 -6.64 -12.97 2.44
N ASP A 278 -5.63 -12.44 3.11
CA ASP A 278 -4.40 -13.16 3.42
C ASP A 278 -4.50 -14.07 4.64
N LYS A 279 -5.63 -14.05 5.35
CA LYS A 279 -5.85 -14.79 6.60
C LYS A 279 -4.75 -14.47 7.64
N ASN A 280 -4.35 -13.19 7.73
CA ASN A 280 -3.33 -12.73 8.68
C ASN A 280 -3.79 -12.94 10.13
N PRO A 281 -2.86 -13.09 11.10
CA PRO A 281 -3.21 -13.37 12.50
C PRO A 281 -4.18 -12.34 13.10
N GLU A 282 -5.09 -12.78 13.97
CA GLU A 282 -6.06 -11.91 14.66
C GLU A 282 -5.37 -10.74 15.37
N SER A 283 -4.24 -11.00 16.03
CA SER A 283 -3.41 -9.97 16.68
C SER A 283 -2.94 -8.84 15.75
N TRP A 284 -2.77 -9.10 14.44
CA TRP A 284 -2.50 -8.05 13.45
C TRP A 284 -3.80 -7.33 13.07
N GLN A 285 -4.85 -8.09 12.75
CA GLN A 285 -6.17 -7.56 12.36
C GLN A 285 -6.75 -6.58 13.37
N GLU A 286 -6.65 -6.90 14.66
CA GLU A 286 -7.13 -6.05 15.76
C GLU A 286 -6.33 -4.75 15.90
N CYS A 287 -5.07 -4.74 15.43
CA CYS A 287 -4.17 -3.61 15.56
C CYS A 287 -4.29 -2.57 14.43
N ILE A 288 -4.91 -2.93 13.29
CA ILE A 288 -5.05 -2.03 12.12
C ILE A 288 -5.66 -0.68 12.51
N LYS A 289 -6.66 -0.68 13.40
CA LYS A 289 -7.35 0.54 13.89
C LYS A 289 -6.45 1.53 14.66
N TYR A 290 -5.27 1.11 15.08
CA TYR A 290 -4.27 2.01 15.70
C TYR A 290 -3.28 2.55 14.67
N MET A 291 -3.10 1.84 13.55
CA MET A 291 -2.22 2.23 12.46
C MET A 291 -2.91 3.24 11.55
N ALA A 292 -4.07 2.86 11.01
CA ALA A 292 -4.89 3.68 10.13
C ALA A 292 -6.12 4.22 10.86
N GLU A 293 -6.61 5.39 10.45
CA GLU A 293 -7.84 5.96 10.99
C GLU A 293 -9.04 5.08 10.65
N PRO A 294 -9.82 4.62 11.65
CA PRO A 294 -10.95 3.75 11.39
C PRO A 294 -12.04 4.43 10.57
N ALA A 295 -12.43 3.80 9.47
CA ALA A 295 -13.56 4.20 8.64
C ALA A 295 -14.74 3.23 8.82
N VAL A 296 -15.13 2.98 10.07
CA VAL A 296 -16.09 1.91 10.45
C VAL A 296 -17.44 2.08 9.75
N GLU A 297 -17.94 3.32 9.63
CA GLU A 297 -19.21 3.59 8.94
C GLU A 297 -19.14 3.22 7.44
N VAL A 298 -18.00 3.49 6.80
CA VAL A 298 -17.76 3.14 5.39
C VAL A 298 -17.55 1.64 5.24
N GLU A 299 -16.84 0.99 6.19
CA GLU A 299 -16.68 -0.48 6.22
C GLU A 299 -18.05 -1.18 6.27
N GLU A 300 -18.93 -0.74 7.18
CA GLU A 300 -20.28 -1.28 7.31
C GLU A 300 -21.15 -1.00 6.08
N TRP A 301 -20.99 0.17 5.46
CA TRP A 301 -21.65 0.49 4.20
C TRP A 301 -21.20 -0.44 3.07
N MET A 302 -19.88 -0.64 2.91
CA MET A 302 -19.29 -1.53 1.90
C MET A 302 -19.82 -2.96 2.05
N LYS A 303 -19.85 -3.49 3.28
CA LYS A 303 -20.43 -4.82 3.56
C LYS A 303 -21.89 -4.92 3.11
N ARG A 304 -22.71 -3.91 3.43
CA ARG A 304 -24.14 -3.87 3.08
C ARG A 304 -24.39 -3.83 1.59
N ILE A 305 -23.48 -3.26 0.80
CA ILE A 305 -23.58 -3.26 -0.66
C ILE A 305 -22.86 -4.45 -1.31
N GLY A 306 -22.41 -5.43 -0.53
CA GLY A 306 -21.88 -6.72 -1.02
C GLY A 306 -20.36 -6.84 -1.07
N TYR A 307 -19.62 -5.89 -0.48
CA TYR A 307 -18.16 -5.97 -0.36
C TYR A 307 -17.78 -6.49 1.03
N ASP A 308 -17.70 -7.82 1.16
CA ASP A 308 -17.16 -8.49 2.34
C ASP A 308 -16.08 -9.50 1.92
N TYR A 309 -15.01 -9.55 2.69
CA TYR A 309 -13.84 -10.41 2.47
C TYR A 309 -13.65 -11.44 3.61
N ILE A 310 -14.56 -11.48 4.59
CA ILE A 310 -14.50 -12.40 5.74
C ILE A 310 -14.67 -13.86 5.31
N ASP A 311 -15.44 -14.13 4.26
CA ASP A 311 -15.80 -15.48 3.80
C ASP A 311 -15.16 -15.87 2.44
N LEU A 312 -14.02 -15.27 2.08
CA LEU A 312 -13.26 -15.73 0.92
C LEU A 312 -12.78 -17.19 1.15
N PRO A 313 -13.03 -18.13 0.21
CA PRO A 313 -12.58 -19.52 0.30
C PRO A 313 -11.10 -19.68 0.71
#